data_AF-A0A6H1ZZH5-F1
#
_entry.id   AF-A0A6H1ZZH5-F1
#
_cell.length_a   1.000
_cell.length_b   1.000
_cell.length_c   1.000
_cell.angle_alpha   90.00
_cell.angle_beta   90.00
_cell.angle_gamma   90.00
#
_symmetry.space_group_name_H-M   'P 1'
#
loop_
_entity.id
_entity.type
_entity.pdbx_description
1 polymer ?
#
loop_
_entity_poly.entity_id
_entity_poly.type
_entity_poly.pdbx_seq_one_letter_code
_entity_poly.pdbx_strand_id
1 'polypeptide(L)'
;MAGISNTSRTLEYLRSQGWIADKVEQWNQYAGKFGQRKDMFGFGDVVALGENSIIAVQSCGQAFSEHHKKITQDEYVAPNALKWLECGGRLMLIGWRKVKLKRLGKAMRWQPRIKEYSLEDFKDGENA
;
A
#
# COMPACT_ATOMS: atom_id res chain seq x y z
N MET A 1 14.68 -14.64 -14.67
CA MET A 1 13.27 -14.20 -14.63
C MET A 1 13.07 -13.35 -13.39
N ALA A 2 12.63 -12.10 -13.53
CA ALA A 2 12.27 -11.29 -12.38
C ALA A 2 11.07 -11.95 -11.66
N GLY A 3 11.14 -12.07 -10.34
CA GLY A 3 10.02 -12.58 -9.56
C GLY A 3 8.81 -11.64 -9.65
N ILE A 4 7.60 -12.17 -9.46
CA ILE A 4 6.36 -11.36 -9.38
C ILE A 4 6.55 -10.25 -8.33
N SER A 5 6.31 -9.00 -8.72
CA SER A 5 6.45 -7.82 -7.86
C SER A 5 5.38 -7.78 -6.76
N ASN A 6 5.64 -7.03 -5.69
CA ASN A 6 4.67 -6.86 -4.60
C ASN A 6 3.37 -6.22 -5.10
N THR A 7 3.45 -5.25 -6.01
CA THR A 7 2.29 -4.62 -6.65
C THR A 7 1.48 -5.63 -7.46
N SER A 8 2.12 -6.50 -8.24
CA SER A 8 1.42 -7.56 -8.98
C SER A 8 0.72 -8.54 -8.04
N ARG A 9 1.34 -8.90 -6.91
CA ARG A 9 0.68 -9.73 -5.88
C ARG A 9 -0.51 -9.02 -5.24
N THR A 10 -0.39 -7.72 -4.99
CA THR A 10 -1.48 -6.91 -4.45
C THR A 10 -2.67 -6.85 -5.42
N LEU A 11 -2.42 -6.65 -6.73
CA LEU A 11 -3.48 -6.69 -7.74
C LEU A 11 -4.17 -8.06 -7.79
N GLU A 12 -3.41 -9.15 -7.79
CA GLU A 12 -3.95 -10.52 -7.77
C GLU A 12 -4.79 -10.76 -6.50
N TYR A 13 -4.28 -10.36 -5.34
CA TYR A 13 -4.98 -10.46 -4.07
C TYR A 13 -6.31 -9.71 -4.09
N LEU A 14 -6.31 -8.41 -4.41
CA LEU A 14 -7.53 -7.59 -4.42
C LEU A 14 -8.57 -8.15 -5.40
N ARG A 15 -8.15 -8.52 -6.61
CA ARG A 15 -9.05 -9.11 -7.62
C ARG A 15 -9.63 -10.45 -7.17
N SER A 16 -8.86 -11.28 -6.47
CA SER A 16 -9.36 -12.53 -5.88
C SER A 16 -10.41 -12.30 -4.79
N GLN A 17 -10.40 -11.14 -4.15
CA GLN A 17 -11.39 -10.72 -3.16
C GLN A 17 -12.60 -10.00 -3.79
N GLY A 18 -12.68 -9.92 -5.12
CA GLY A 18 -13.80 -9.30 -5.83
C GLY A 18 -13.66 -7.80 -6.10
N TRP A 19 -12.51 -7.20 -5.82
CA TRP A 19 -12.25 -5.79 -6.10
C TRP A 19 -11.83 -5.57 -7.56
N ILE A 20 -12.28 -4.46 -8.14
CA ILE A 20 -11.74 -3.95 -9.41
C ILE A 20 -10.51 -3.12 -9.06
N ALA A 21 -9.31 -3.65 -9.30
CA ALA A 21 -8.05 -3.02 -8.89
C ALA A 21 -7.14 -2.69 -10.08
N ASP A 22 -6.52 -1.50 -10.04
CA ASP A 22 -5.56 -1.04 -11.05
C ASP A 22 -4.35 -0.33 -10.43
N LYS A 23 -3.21 -0.43 -11.11
CA LYS A 23 -1.96 0.20 -10.69
C LYS A 23 -1.96 1.67 -11.08
N VAL A 24 -1.60 2.52 -10.12
CA VAL A 24 -1.45 3.97 -10.34
C VAL A 24 0.01 4.44 -10.29
N GLU A 25 0.95 3.59 -9.81
CA GLU A 25 2.39 3.88 -9.90
C GLU A 25 2.88 3.89 -11.36
N GLN A 26 3.45 5.02 -11.76
CA GLN A 26 4.04 5.23 -13.08
C GLN A 26 5.41 5.91 -13.01
N TRP A 27 6.25 5.60 -14.00
CA TRP A 27 7.49 6.35 -14.23
C TRP A 27 7.16 7.64 -14.96
N ASN A 28 7.50 8.78 -14.39
CA ASN A 28 7.39 10.08 -15.04
C ASN A 28 8.78 10.61 -15.38
N GLN A 29 9.10 10.65 -16.67
CA GLN A 29 10.40 11.12 -17.16
C GLN A 29 10.65 12.62 -16.93
N TYR A 30 9.59 13.41 -16.74
CA TYR A 30 9.66 14.84 -16.48
C TYR A 30 9.69 15.19 -15.00
N ALA A 31 9.62 14.18 -14.11
CA ALA A 31 9.73 14.39 -12.68
C ALA A 31 11.21 14.39 -12.25
N GLY A 32 11.74 15.54 -11.86
CA GLY A 32 13.13 15.67 -11.40
C GLY A 32 14.18 15.53 -12.52
N LYS A 33 15.47 15.53 -12.13
CA LYS A 33 16.60 15.57 -13.08
C LYS A 33 16.74 14.31 -13.95
N PHE A 34 16.32 13.16 -13.45
CA PHE A 34 16.52 11.86 -14.11
C PHE A 34 15.21 11.07 -14.29
N GLY A 35 14.05 11.73 -14.18
CA GLY A 35 12.77 11.06 -14.03
C GLY A 35 12.58 10.49 -12.63
N GLN A 36 11.32 10.27 -12.25
CA GLN A 36 10.96 9.73 -10.94
C GLN A 36 9.76 8.80 -11.07
N ARG A 37 9.75 7.74 -10.28
CA ARG A 37 8.52 6.99 -10.02
C ARG A 37 7.58 7.87 -9.21
N LYS A 38 6.35 8.04 -9.69
CA LYS A 38 5.30 8.75 -9.00
C LYS A 38 4.16 7.80 -8.71
N ASP A 39 3.80 7.72 -7.44
CA ASP A 39 2.61 7.06 -6.93
C ASP A 39 1.48 8.10 -6.76
N MET A 40 0.28 7.62 -6.45
CA MET A 40 -0.86 8.50 -6.15
C MET A 40 -0.66 9.09 -4.75
N PHE A 41 -0.61 10.42 -4.66
CA PHE A 41 -0.51 11.20 -3.42
C PHE A 41 0.68 10.89 -2.48
N GLY A 42 1.69 10.14 -2.93
CA GLY A 42 2.83 9.76 -2.09
C GLY A 42 2.66 8.44 -1.33
N PHE A 43 1.48 7.81 -1.39
CA PHE A 43 1.15 6.59 -0.63
C PHE A 43 0.34 5.52 -1.38
N GLY A 44 -0.18 5.79 -2.58
CA GLY A 44 -1.04 4.88 -3.31
C GLY A 44 -0.34 4.27 -4.52
N ASP A 45 0.07 3.00 -4.45
CA ASP A 45 0.60 2.27 -5.62
C ASP A 45 -0.53 1.72 -6.50
N VAL A 46 -1.65 1.35 -5.86
CA VAL A 46 -2.84 0.73 -6.44
C VAL A 46 -4.07 1.45 -5.91
N VAL A 47 -5.09 1.58 -6.77
CA VAL A 47 -6.44 1.96 -6.38
C VAL A 47 -7.39 0.81 -6.71
N ALA A 48 -8.40 0.59 -5.87
CA ALA A 48 -9.43 -0.39 -6.17
C ALA A 48 -10.84 0.08 -5.79
N LEU A 49 -11.83 -0.48 -6.47
CA LEU A 49 -13.25 -0.18 -6.34
C LEU A 49 -14.01 -1.46 -5.95
N GLY A 50 -14.87 -1.36 -4.94
CA GLY A 50 -15.60 -2.50 -4.39
C GLY A 50 -16.27 -2.14 -3.06
N GLU A 51 -17.21 -2.96 -2.61
CA GLU A 51 -17.88 -2.78 -1.29
C GLU A 51 -18.43 -1.35 -1.05
N ASN A 52 -18.97 -0.70 -2.10
CA ASN A 52 -19.43 0.70 -2.06
C ASN A 52 -18.36 1.71 -1.57
N SER A 53 -17.08 1.43 -1.82
CA SER A 53 -15.96 2.25 -1.40
C SER A 53 -14.86 2.29 -2.46
N ILE A 54 -13.94 3.24 -2.27
CA ILE A 54 -12.68 3.34 -3.00
C ILE A 54 -11.54 3.08 -2.02
N ILE A 55 -10.56 2.27 -2.42
CA ILE A 55 -9.44 1.92 -1.56
C ILE A 55 -8.11 2.24 -2.22
N ALA A 56 -7.30 3.05 -1.55
CA ALA A 56 -5.92 3.27 -1.91
C ALA A 56 -5.06 2.22 -1.21
N VAL A 57 -4.10 1.65 -1.92
CA VAL A 57 -3.25 0.59 -1.38
C VAL A 57 -1.78 0.90 -1.66
N GLN A 58 -0.99 0.98 -0.59
CA GLN A 58 0.46 0.90 -0.66
C GLN A 58 0.88 -0.57 -0.63
N SER A 59 1.67 -1.00 -1.60
CA SER A 59 2.26 -2.33 -1.68
C SER A 59 3.73 -2.28 -1.29
N CYS A 60 4.16 -3.15 -0.38
CA CYS A 60 5.57 -3.20 0.03
C CYS A 60 6.07 -4.62 0.28
N GLY A 61 7.39 -4.75 0.42
CA GLY A 61 8.06 -5.99 0.80
C GLY A 61 8.42 -5.98 2.28
N GLN A 62 9.72 -5.87 2.56
CA GLN A 62 10.25 -5.84 3.94
C GLN A 62 10.12 -4.47 4.62
N ALA A 63 9.96 -3.39 3.84
CA ALA A 63 9.90 -1.99 4.30
C ALA A 63 8.56 -1.58 4.99
N PHE A 64 7.84 -2.52 5.59
CA PHE A 64 6.49 -2.28 6.12
C PHE A 64 6.44 -1.15 7.15
N SER A 65 7.40 -1.11 8.09
CA SER A 65 7.43 -0.05 9.11
C SER A 65 7.77 1.32 8.53
N GLU A 66 8.59 1.37 7.47
CA GLU A 66 8.99 2.63 6.83
C GLU A 66 7.81 3.21 6.06
N HIS A 67 7.09 2.39 5.28
CA HIS A 67 5.85 2.82 4.63
C HIS A 67 4.77 3.20 5.64
N HIS A 68 4.67 2.50 6.77
CA HIS A 68 3.74 2.88 7.82
C HIS A 68 4.03 4.29 8.35
N LYS A 69 5.28 4.58 8.74
CA LYS A 69 5.70 5.91 9.16
C LYS A 69 5.52 6.96 8.07
N LYS A 70 5.83 6.62 6.81
CA LYS A 70 5.60 7.52 5.68
C LYS A 70 4.13 7.90 5.55
N ILE A 71 3.22 6.94 5.71
CA ILE A 71 1.78 7.19 5.63
C ILE A 71 1.28 8.03 6.82
N THR A 72 1.81 7.84 8.03
CA THR A 72 1.24 8.47 9.25
C THR A 72 1.99 9.69 9.77
N GLN A 73 3.25 9.88 9.40
CA GLN A 73 4.15 10.87 10.02
C GLN A 73 4.90 11.76 9.03
N ASP A 74 4.97 11.40 7.75
CA ASP A 74 5.66 12.22 6.75
C ASP A 74 4.93 13.54 6.53
N GLU A 75 5.69 14.63 6.51
CA GLU A 75 5.16 16.01 6.44
C GLU A 75 4.31 16.30 5.20
N TYR A 76 4.53 15.58 4.09
CA TYR A 76 3.77 15.76 2.86
C TYR A 76 2.76 14.64 2.62
N VAL A 77 3.10 13.40 2.99
CA VAL A 77 2.27 12.23 2.69
C VAL A 77 1.15 12.05 3.72
N ALA A 78 1.43 12.27 5.02
CA ALA A 78 0.43 12.05 6.06
C ALA A 78 -0.81 12.96 5.93
N PRO A 79 -0.69 14.26 5.63
CA PRO A 79 -1.86 15.11 5.40
C PRO A 79 -2.73 14.63 4.23
N ASN A 80 -2.11 14.13 3.15
CA ASN A 80 -2.85 13.59 2.00
C ASN A 80 -3.57 12.28 2.34
N ALA A 81 -2.92 11.40 3.11
CA ALA A 81 -3.50 10.14 3.55
C ALA A 81 -4.69 10.37 4.50
N LEU A 82 -4.55 11.31 5.44
CA LEU A 82 -5.66 11.76 6.29
C LEU A 82 -6.81 12.31 5.44
N LYS A 83 -6.50 13.18 4.46
CA LYS A 83 -7.52 13.78 3.61
C LYS A 83 -8.30 12.74 2.78
N TRP A 84 -7.61 11.71 2.29
CA TRP A 84 -8.25 10.60 1.59
C TRP A 84 -9.30 9.88 2.46
N LEU A 85 -8.96 9.62 3.72
CA LEU A 85 -9.87 9.01 4.70
C LEU A 85 -11.08 9.92 5.00
N GLU A 86 -10.86 11.21 5.19
CA GLU A 86 -11.94 12.20 5.40
C GLU A 86 -12.91 12.28 4.21
N CYS A 87 -12.41 12.06 2.99
CA CYS A 87 -13.24 11.99 1.79
C CYS A 87 -14.03 10.67 1.67
N GLY A 88 -13.98 9.79 2.67
CA GLY A 88 -14.68 8.50 2.69
C GLY A 88 -13.93 7.37 1.96
N GLY A 89 -12.69 7.60 1.54
CA GLY A 89 -11.83 6.55 1.00
C GLY A 89 -11.31 5.63 2.11
N ARG A 90 -11.01 4.38 1.75
CA ARG A 90 -10.28 3.43 2.60
C ARG A 90 -8.80 3.44 2.23
N LEU A 91 -7.93 3.15 3.19
CA LEU A 91 -6.48 3.09 2.96
C LEU A 91 -5.89 1.82 3.56
N MET A 92 -5.07 1.12 2.79
CA MET A 92 -4.37 -0.11 3.21
C MET A 92 -2.88 -0.06 2.92
N LEU A 93 -2.09 -0.62 3.82
CA LEU A 93 -0.72 -1.04 3.57
C LEU A 93 -0.66 -2.57 3.52
N ILE A 94 -0.21 -3.10 2.39
CA ILE A 94 -0.04 -4.55 2.16
C ILE A 94 1.44 -4.86 1.99
N GLY A 95 2.00 -5.55 2.99
CA GLY A 95 3.37 -6.09 2.95
C GLY A 95 3.39 -7.57 2.59
N TRP A 96 4.25 -7.99 1.67
CA TRP A 96 4.35 -9.40 1.28
C TRP A 96 5.53 -10.09 1.96
N ARG A 97 5.25 -11.22 2.63
CA ARG A 97 6.29 -12.07 3.25
C ARG A 97 6.12 -13.53 2.86
N LYS A 98 7.23 -14.27 2.84
CA LYS A 98 7.19 -15.74 2.70
C LYS A 98 7.00 -16.37 4.07
N VAL A 99 6.03 -17.27 4.19
CA VAL A 99 5.79 -18.08 5.39
C VAL A 99 5.85 -19.56 5.06
N LYS A 100 6.22 -20.39 6.03
CA LYS A 100 6.21 -21.85 5.86
C LYS A 100 4.78 -22.34 5.68
N LEU A 101 4.57 -23.27 4.74
CA LEU A 101 3.26 -23.86 4.50
C LEU A 101 2.82 -24.78 5.65
N LYS A 102 3.78 -25.50 6.24
CA LYS A 102 3.60 -26.38 7.40
C LYS A 102 4.75 -26.19 8.38
N ARG A 103 4.50 -26.37 9.67
CA ARG A 103 5.55 -26.38 10.71
C ARG A 103 6.60 -27.43 10.36
N LEU A 104 7.89 -27.05 10.43
CA LEU A 104 9.06 -27.86 10.02
C LEU A 104 9.16 -28.24 8.52
N GLY A 105 8.21 -27.83 7.67
CA GLY A 105 8.30 -28.04 6.22
C GLY A 105 9.27 -27.07 5.53
N LYS A 106 9.74 -27.45 4.33
CA LYS A 106 10.57 -26.61 3.45
C LYS A 106 9.75 -25.75 2.47
N ALA A 107 8.51 -26.14 2.17
CA ALA A 107 7.64 -25.40 1.26
C ALA A 107 7.21 -24.06 1.86
N MET A 108 7.30 -22.99 1.06
CA MET A 108 6.96 -21.61 1.46
C MET A 108 5.80 -21.10 0.59
N ARG A 109 4.96 -20.24 1.17
CA ARG A 109 3.94 -19.47 0.44
C ARG A 109 4.08 -17.98 0.72
N TRP A 110 3.66 -17.16 -0.22
CA TRP A 110 3.50 -15.72 0.04
C TRP A 110 2.24 -15.49 0.86
N GLN A 111 2.34 -14.64 1.87
CA GLN A 111 1.21 -14.24 2.70
C GLN A 111 1.24 -12.72 2.84
N PRO A 112 0.11 -12.03 2.62
CA PRO A 112 0.01 -10.60 2.86
C PRO A 112 -0.03 -10.33 4.37
N ARG A 113 0.68 -9.28 4.79
CA ARG A 113 0.52 -8.57 6.06
C ARG A 113 -0.27 -7.31 5.74
N ILE A 114 -1.42 -7.12 6.37
CA ILE A 114 -2.35 -6.04 6.06
C ILE A 114 -2.46 -5.12 7.27
N LYS A 115 -2.42 -3.80 7.03
CA LYS A 115 -2.84 -2.76 7.96
C LYS A 115 -3.85 -1.88 7.25
N GLU A 116 -5.07 -1.83 7.77
CA GLU A 116 -6.05 -0.80 7.39
C GLU A 116 -5.86 0.42 8.27
N TYR A 117 -6.00 1.60 7.67
CA TYR A 117 -5.90 2.87 8.37
C TYR A 117 -7.27 3.47 8.64
N SER A 118 -7.43 4.06 9.82
CA SER A 118 -8.57 4.91 10.16
C SER A 118 -8.08 6.29 10.61
N LEU A 119 -9.01 7.21 10.87
CA LEU A 119 -8.68 8.56 11.35
C LEU A 119 -7.90 8.54 12.67
N GLU A 120 -8.08 7.50 13.49
CA GLU A 120 -7.38 7.29 14.76
C GLU A 120 -5.87 7.11 14.59
N ASP A 121 -5.44 6.49 13.48
CA ASP A 121 -4.02 6.25 13.21
C ASP A 121 -3.22 7.55 12.98
N PHE A 122 -3.90 8.70 12.89
CA PHE A 122 -3.31 10.02 12.64
C PHE A 122 -3.43 10.97 13.84
N LYS A 123 -4.08 10.57 14.94
CA LYS A 123 -4.33 11.44 16.11
C LYS A 123 -3.12 11.59 17.03
N ASP A 124 -2.15 10.67 16.98
CA ASP A 124 -0.99 10.65 17.88
C ASP A 124 0.09 11.72 17.57
N GLY A 125 -0.12 12.55 16.54
CA GLY A 125 0.80 13.62 16.14
C GLY A 125 0.63 14.96 16.88
N GLU A 126 -0.43 15.14 17.67
CA GLU A 126 -0.69 16.40 18.39
C GLU A 126 0.02 16.51 19.77
N ASN A 127 0.69 15.44 20.22
CA ASN A 127 1.38 15.42 21.53
C ASN A 127 2.86 15.02 21.46
N ALA A 128 3.54 15.27 20.33
CA ALA A 128 4.98 15.04 20.17
C ALA A 128 5.75 16.35 20.00
#